data_AF-A0A523GFN3-F1
#
_entry.id   AF-A0A523GFN3-F1
#
_cell.length_a   1.000
_cell.length_b   1.000
_cell.length_c   1.000
_cell.angle_alpha   90.00
_cell.angle_beta   90.00
_cell.angle_gamma   90.00
#
_symmetry.space_group_name_H-M   'P 1'
#
loop_
_entity.id
_entity.type
_entity.pdbx_description
1 polymer ?
#
loop_
_entity_poly.entity_id
_entity_poly.type
_entity_poly.pdbx_seq_one_letter_code
_entity_poly.pdbx_strand_id
1 'polypeptide(L)' 'MSIISELELYGFKKLTKAERVKIEKVLSQCTIIDINAGIKSKAIEVRQNQGLKLPDCIIAGTALYLDIPLFSADKDFSKI' A
#
# COMPACT_ATOMS: atom_id res chain seq x y z
N MET A 1 -0.97 -1.88 7.37
CA MET A 1 -0.24 -1.39 6.17
C MET A 1 -0.40 -2.43 5.06
N SER A 2 -0.52 -2.02 3.79
CA SER A 2 -0.63 -2.97 2.66
C SER A 2 0.72 -3.60 2.33
N ILE A 3 0.72 -4.87 1.88
CA ILE A 3 1.90 -5.58 1.37
C ILE A 3 2.61 -4.83 0.24
N ILE A 4 1.87 -4.07 -0.57
CA ILE A 4 2.46 -3.29 -1.67
C ILE A 4 3.38 -2.18 -1.14
N SER A 5 3.00 -1.49 -0.07
CA SER A 5 3.84 -0.46 0.54
C SER A 5 5.13 -1.05 1.11
N GLU A 6 5.08 -2.27 1.66
CA GLU A 6 6.29 -3.00 2.08
C GLU A 6 7.19 -3.33 0.88
N LEU A 7 6.62 -3.83 -0.21
CA LEU A 7 7.36 -4.13 -1.43
C LEU A 7 8.02 -2.89 -2.05
N GLU A 8 7.34 -1.74 -2.01
CA GLU A 8 7.89 -0.46 -2.48
C GLU A 8 9.08 0.00 -1.64
N LEU A 9 9.00 -0.15 -0.31
CA LEU A 9 10.09 0.18 0.61
C LEU A 9 11.33 -0.68 0.34
N TYR A 10 11.17 -1.99 0.18
CA TYR A 10 12.30 -2.88 -0.13
C TYR A 10 12.76 -2.80 -1.58
N GLY A 11 11.90 -2.40 -2.52
CA GLY A 11 12.18 -2.27 -3.94
C GLY A 11 12.97 -1.01 -4.31
N PHE A 12 13.25 -0.11 -3.35
CA PHE A 12 13.98 1.12 -3.60
C PHE A 12 15.41 0.84 -4.12
N LYS A 13 15.73 1.42 -5.28
CA LYS A 13 17.04 1.22 -5.92
C LYS A 13 18.14 1.83 -5.04
N LYS A 14 19.22 1.06 -4.83
CA LYS A 14 20.40 1.43 -4.00
C LYS A 14 20.12 1.57 -2.50
N LEU A 15 19.17 0.80 -1.97
CA LEU A 15 18.91 0.74 -0.53
C LEU A 15 20.18 0.40 0.26
N THR A 16 20.62 1.31 1.13
CA THR A 16 21.78 1.10 2.00
C THR A 16 21.42 0.20 3.18
N LYS A 17 22.42 -0.42 3.82
CA LYS A 17 22.20 -1.22 5.05
C LYS A 17 21.56 -0.38 6.16
N ALA A 18 21.96 0.88 6.30
CA ALA A 18 21.41 1.77 7.32
C ALA A 18 19.94 2.12 7.06
N GLU A 19 19.56 2.36 5.80
CA GLU A 19 18.16 2.58 5.43
C GLU A 19 17.31 1.32 5.62
N ARG A 20 17.85 0.15 5.27
CA ARG A 20 17.17 -1.13 5.50
C ARG A 20 16.80 -1.34 6.97
N VAL A 21 17.74 -1.07 7.89
CA VAL A 21 17.47 -1.17 9.34
C VAL A 21 16.36 -0.21 9.78
N LYS A 22 16.31 1.00 9.19
CA LYS A 22 15.21 1.95 9.48
C LYS A 22 13.88 1.44 8.96
N ILE A 23 13.85 0.87 7.75
CA ILE A 23 12.64 0.25 7.17
C ILE A 23 12.16 -0.89 8.07
N GLU A 24 13.03 -1.84 8.42
CA GLU A 24 12.69 -2.96 9.29
C GLU A 24 12.14 -2.49 10.65
N LYS A 25 12.70 -1.42 11.22
CA LYS A 25 12.19 -0.81 12.45
C LYS A 25 10.76 -0.26 12.28
N VAL A 26 10.46 0.44 11.19
CA VAL A 26 9.12 0.96 10.91
C VAL A 26 8.13 -0.19 10.67
N LEU A 27 8.52 -1.17 9.86
CA LEU A 27 7.70 -2.33 9.54
C LEU A 27 7.36 -3.16 10.79
N SER A 28 8.30 -3.29 11.73
CA SER A 28 8.06 -4.01 12.99
C SER A 28 6.96 -3.40 13.87
N GLN A 29 6.59 -2.14 13.62
CA GLN A 29 5.51 -1.43 14.33
C GLN A 29 4.18 -1.47 13.58
N CYS A 30 4.15 -2.09 12.40
CA CYS A 30 2.99 -2.14 11.52
C CYS A 30 2.49 -3.58 11.35
N THR A 31 1.18 -3.77 11.35
CA THR A 31 0.60 -5.02 10.84
C THR A 31 0.58 -4.97 9.31
N ILE A 32 1.32 -5.88 8.66
CA ILE A 32 1.31 -6.04 7.21
C ILE A 32 0.11 -6.89 6.81
N ILE A 33 -0.67 -6.40 5.86
CA ILE A 33 -1.85 -7.07 5.34
C ILE A 33 -1.54 -7.57 3.93
N ASP A 34 -1.55 -8.89 3.79
CA ASP A 34 -1.41 -9.56 2.49
C ASP A 34 -2.64 -9.36 1.61
N ILE A 35 -2.41 -9.46 0.30
CA ILE A 35 -3.50 -9.44 -0.67
C ILE A 35 -4.33 -10.72 -0.57
N ASN A 36 -5.65 -10.56 -0.47
CA ASN A 36 -6.62 -11.65 -0.53
C ASN A 36 -7.64 -11.41 -1.64
N ALA A 37 -8.59 -12.33 -1.81
CA ALA A 37 -9.61 -12.21 -2.85
C ALA A 37 -10.49 -10.95 -2.69
N GLY A 38 -10.82 -10.54 -1.47
CA GLY A 38 -11.62 -9.35 -1.21
C GLY A 38 -10.88 -8.06 -1.53
N ILE A 39 -9.62 -7.95 -1.09
CA ILE A 39 -8.73 -6.83 -1.43
C ILE A 39 -8.54 -6.74 -2.94
N LYS A 40 -8.36 -7.88 -3.62
CA LYS A 40 -8.22 -7.94 -5.08
C LYS A 40 -9.46 -7.40 -5.78
N SER A 41 -10.65 -7.82 -5.37
CA SER A 41 -11.91 -7.31 -5.93
C SER A 41 -12.05 -5.80 -5.73
N LYS A 42 -11.75 -5.29 -4.53
CA LYS A 42 -11.78 -3.84 -4.26
C LYS A 42 -10.74 -3.06 -5.04
N ALA A 43 -9.54 -3.60 -5.20
CA ALA A 43 -8.50 -2.98 -6.03
C ALA A 43 -8.90 -2.91 -7.51
N ILE A 44 -9.56 -3.95 -8.04
CA ILE A 44 -10.11 -3.94 -9.41
C ILE A 44 -11.19 -2.87 -9.55
N GLU A 45 -12.11 -2.79 -8.59
CA GLU A 45 -13.18 -1.78 -8.57
C GLU A 45 -12.59 -0.36 -8.58
N VAL A 46 -11.58 -0.08 -7.74
CA VAL A 46 -10.87 1.19 -7.75
C VAL A 46 -10.21 1.45 -9.09
N ARG A 47 -9.51 0.46 -9.67
CA ARG A 47 -8.79 0.60 -10.94
C ARG A 47 -9.71 0.85 -12.14
N GLN A 48 -10.92 0.30 -12.12
CA GLN A 48 -11.90 0.51 -13.17
C GLN A 48 -12.54 1.90 -13.10
N ASN A 49 -12.71 2.44 -11.90
CA ASN A 49 -13.38 3.72 -11.66
C ASN A 49 -12.40 4.91 -11.53
N GLN A 50 -11.12 4.65 -11.27
CA GLN A 50 -10.09 5.66 -11.01
C GLN A 50 -8.86 5.45 -11.91
N GLY A 51 -8.23 6.54 -12.34
CA GLY A 51 -7.01 6.53 -13.14
C GLY A 51 -5.71 6.21 -12.38
N LEU A 52 -5.81 5.57 -11.21
CA LEU A 52 -4.68 5.31 -10.31
C LEU A 52 -3.81 4.15 -10.80
N LYS A 53 -2.53 4.11 -10.39
CA LYS A 53 -1.63 2.99 -10.75
C LYS A 53 -2.02 1.73 -9.98
N LEU A 54 -1.63 0.55 -10.51
CA LEU A 54 -1.99 -0.73 -9.90
C LEU A 54 -1.55 -0.83 -8.42
N PRO A 55 -0.33 -0.41 -8.03
CA PRO A 55 0.07 -0.36 -6.63
C PRO A 55 -0.89 0.46 -5.77
N ASP A 56 -1.23 1.67 -6.22
CA ASP A 56 -2.14 2.58 -5.52
C ASP A 56 -3.55 1.99 -5.38
N CYS A 57 -4.05 1.34 -6.43
CA CYS A 57 -5.33 0.64 -6.39
C CYS A 57 -5.35 -0.49 -5.35
N ILE A 58 -4.24 -1.21 -5.16
CA ILE A 58 -4.14 -2.28 -4.16
C ILE A 58 -4.09 -1.67 -2.76
N ILE A 59 -3.38 -0.57 -2.56
CA ILE A 59 -3.35 0.17 -1.29
C ILE A 59 -4.75 0.66 -0.91
N ALA A 60 -5.44 1.34 -1.84
CA ALA A 60 -6.82 1.79 -1.66
C ALA A 60 -7.80 0.61 -1.44
N GLY A 61 -7.68 -0.44 -2.24
CA GLY A 61 -8.50 -1.65 -2.09
C GLY A 61 -8.29 -2.35 -0.75
N THR A 62 -7.08 -2.28 -0.18
CA THR A 62 -6.80 -2.79 1.17
C THR A 62 -7.55 -1.98 2.23
N ALA A 63 -7.51 -0.64 2.14
CA ALA A 63 -8.21 0.24 3.08
C ALA A 63 -9.73 0.07 2.99
N LEU A 64 -10.29 0.04 1.77
CA LEU A 64 -11.71 -0.17 1.53
C LEU A 64 -12.20 -1.55 1.98
N TYR A 65 -11.39 -2.60 1.80
CA TYR A 65 -11.74 -3.94 2.24
C TYR A 65 -11.77 -4.08 3.77
N LEU A 66 -10.84 -3.40 4.46
CA LEU A 66 -10.74 -3.43 5.92
C LEU A 66 -11.59 -2.38 6.63
N ASP A 67 -12.26 -1.50 5.87
CA ASP A 67 -13.02 -0.36 6.39
C ASP A 67 -12.20 0.54 7.32
N ILE A 68 -10.96 0.85 6.91
CA ILE A 68 -10.04 1.71 7.65
C ILE A 68 -9.70 2.98 6.86
N PRO A 69 -9.47 4.12 7.53
CA PRO A 69 -9.03 5.32 6.85
C PRO A 69 -7.66 5.11 6.22
N LEU A 70 -7.49 5.57 4.98
CA LEU A 70 -6.21 5.55 4.30
C LEU A 70 -5.36 6.75 4.72
N PHE A 71 -4.22 6.49 5.34
CA PHE A 71 -3.22 7.52 5.62
C PHE A 71 -2.19 7.54 4.48
N SER A 72 -2.26 8.57 3.63
CA SER A 72 -1.35 8.77 2.48
C SER A 72 -0.92 10.23 2.38
N ALA A 73 0.32 10.46 1.98
CA ALA A 73 0.83 11.80 1.65
C ALA A 73 0.67 12.15 0.16
N ASP A 74 0.13 11.22 -0.62
CA ASP A 74 -0.05 11.38 -2.06
C ASP A 74 -1.42 11.98 -2.37
N LYS A 75 -1.42 13.06 -3.15
CA LYS A 75 -2.62 13.82 -3.53
C LYS A 75 -3.53 13.00 -4.43
N ASP A 76 -3.03 11.99 -5.11
CA ASP A 76 -3.84 11.14 -5.99
C ASP A 76 -4.90 10.34 -5.20
N PHE A 77 -4.68 10.13 -3.89
CA PHE A 77 -5.67 9.51 -2.99
C PHE A 77 -6.72 10.48 -2.44
N SER A 78 -6.63 11.79 -2.70
CA SER A 78 -7.61 12.77 -2.23
C SER A 78 -8.99 12.65 -2.90
N LYS A 79 -9.10 11.82 -3.95
CA LYS A 79 -10.33 11.58 -4.72
C LYS A 79 -11.00 10.24 -4.40
N ILE A 80 -10.47 9.49 -3.43
CA ILE A 80 -10.99 8.18 -2.97
C ILE A 80 -11.74 8.35 -1.66
#